data_AF-A0A1R1I2X8-F1
#
_entry.id   AF-A0A1R1I2X8-F1
#
_cell.length_a   1.000
_cell.length_b   1.000
_cell.length_c   1.000
_cell.angle_alpha   90.00
_cell.angle_beta   90.00
_cell.angle_gamma   90.00
#
_symmetry.space_group_name_H-M   'P 1'
#
loop_
_entity.id
_entity.type
_entity.pdbx_description
1 polymer ?
#
loop_
_entity_poly.entity_id
_entity_poly.type
_entity_poly.pdbx_seq_one_letter_code
_entity_poly.pdbx_strand_id
1 'polypeptide(L)'
;MNRAQSWLLLYLLTVVGITFVHQAGWLAAGLGLALLAAGPARWRLLTRAVLALLLFNVSVSLAYALVAWWQARPVADVLLLMNLRVLLLVFLGFWLVDRIKLLEALAGWPLLAMIATLAIGQVAVYRRLLDDFRLAFRSRNPVSPTPVDLLRHAGAQGGALLDKSLHSADQVAQAMRSRGAFDA
;
A
#
# COMPACT_ATOMS: atom_id res chain seq x y z
N MET A 1 25.90 -0.04 2.18
CA MET A 1 24.49 0.29 1.84
C MET A 1 24.04 -0.68 0.77
N ASN A 2 23.07 -1.54 1.06
CA ASN A 2 22.60 -2.53 0.10
C ASN A 2 21.89 -1.82 -1.06
N ARG A 3 21.93 -2.40 -2.27
CA ARG A 3 21.26 -1.83 -3.46
C ARG A 3 19.81 -1.42 -3.14
N ALA A 4 19.07 -2.29 -2.44
CA ALA A 4 17.69 -2.03 -2.01
C ALA A 4 17.53 -0.77 -1.14
N GLN A 5 18.47 -0.51 -0.22
CA GLN A 5 18.44 0.69 0.63
C GLN A 5 18.67 1.96 -0.17
N SER A 6 19.62 1.94 -1.11
CA SER A 6 19.88 3.10 -1.97
C SER A 6 18.67 3.42 -2.84
N TRP A 7 17.96 2.41 -3.35
CA TRP A 7 16.72 2.62 -4.09
C TRP A 7 15.59 3.17 -3.22
N LEU A 8 15.45 2.69 -1.97
CA LEU A 8 14.46 3.24 -1.03
C LEU A 8 14.76 4.71 -0.70
N LEU A 9 16.01 5.04 -0.39
CA LEU A 9 16.44 6.42 -0.12
C LEU A 9 16.24 7.33 -1.33
N LEU A 10 16.63 6.86 -2.52
CA LEU A 10 16.42 7.59 -3.76
C LEU A 10 14.93 7.85 -4.00
N TYR A 11 14.07 6.86 -3.76
CA TYR A 11 12.63 7.04 -3.84
C TYR A 11 12.11 8.07 -2.84
N LEU A 12 12.50 8.00 -1.57
CA LEU A 12 12.08 8.96 -0.55
C LEU A 12 12.51 10.39 -0.91
N LEU A 13 13.76 10.57 -1.34
CA LEU A 13 14.26 11.86 -1.81
C LEU A 13 13.50 12.35 -3.05
N THR A 14 13.17 11.45 -3.98
CA THR A 14 12.40 11.80 -5.19
C THR A 14 10.98 12.23 -4.83
N VAL A 15 10.31 11.53 -3.92
CA VAL A 15 8.97 11.89 -3.43
C VAL A 15 8.97 13.27 -2.79
N VAL A 16 9.95 13.54 -1.92
CA VAL A 16 10.13 14.86 -1.30
C VAL A 16 10.47 15.91 -2.34
N GLY A 17 11.32 15.61 -3.33
CA GLY A 17 11.64 16.54 -4.41
C GLY A 17 10.41 16.94 -5.23
N ILE A 18 9.54 15.98 -5.56
CA ILE A 18 8.33 16.19 -6.37
C ILE A 18 7.33 17.13 -5.70
N THR A 19 7.26 17.18 -4.36
CA THR A 19 6.34 18.10 -3.67
C THR A 19 6.74 19.56 -3.85
N PHE A 20 8.03 19.85 -4.06
CA PHE A 20 8.53 21.20 -4.34
C PHE A 20 8.40 21.64 -5.80
N VAL A 21 8.05 20.73 -6.72
CA VAL A 21 7.90 21.08 -8.14
C VAL A 21 6.52 21.70 -8.38
N HIS A 22 6.52 22.98 -8.76
CA HIS A 22 5.31 23.77 -9.01
C HIS A 22 4.97 23.93 -10.50
N GLN A 23 5.83 23.45 -11.39
CA GLN A 23 5.62 23.57 -12.83
C GLN A 23 5.16 22.23 -13.42
N ALA A 24 4.02 22.24 -14.12
CA ALA A 24 3.45 21.03 -14.72
C ALA A 24 4.40 20.35 -15.73
N GLY A 25 5.17 21.14 -16.50
CA GLY A 25 6.13 20.61 -17.47
C GLY A 25 7.19 19.70 -16.85
N TRP A 26 7.74 20.08 -15.68
CA TRP A 26 8.73 19.26 -14.99
C TRP A 26 8.14 17.97 -14.41
N LEU A 27 6.89 18.01 -13.93
CA LEU A 27 6.18 16.80 -13.50
C LEU A 27 5.89 15.86 -14.68
N ALA A 28 5.52 16.41 -15.84
CA ALA A 28 5.28 15.62 -17.06
C ALA A 28 6.58 14.96 -17.53
N ALA A 29 7.67 15.72 -17.57
CA ALA A 29 8.99 15.20 -17.89
C ALA A 29 9.43 14.13 -16.90
N GLY A 30 9.24 14.35 -15.59
CA GLY A 30 9.52 13.36 -14.55
C GLY A 30 8.72 12.06 -14.73
N LEU A 31 7.43 12.16 -15.07
CA LEU A 31 6.61 10.99 -15.40
C LEU A 31 7.09 10.28 -16.65
N GLY A 32 7.44 11.02 -17.70
CA GLY A 32 8.02 10.47 -18.93
C GLY A 32 9.32 9.70 -18.65
N LEU A 33 10.24 10.30 -17.88
CA LEU A 33 11.49 9.65 -17.47
C LEU A 33 11.23 8.40 -16.62
N ALA A 34 10.30 8.46 -15.67
CA ALA A 34 9.94 7.31 -14.84
C ALA A 34 9.34 6.17 -15.68
N LEU A 35 8.49 6.49 -16.66
CA LEU A 35 7.90 5.51 -17.58
C LEU A 35 8.96 4.85 -18.47
N LEU A 36 9.94 5.63 -18.96
CA LEU A 36 11.07 5.10 -19.72
C LEU A 36 11.95 4.20 -18.86
N ALA A 37 12.28 4.62 -17.63
CA ALA A 37 13.08 3.85 -16.69
C ALA A 37 12.40 2.56 -16.20
N ALA A 38 11.06 2.54 -16.15
CA ALA A 38 10.29 1.36 -15.79
C ALA A 38 10.41 0.21 -16.83
N GLY A 39 10.75 0.53 -18.08
CA GLY A 39 10.97 -0.45 -19.15
C GLY A 39 9.69 -1.18 -19.55
N PRO A 40 9.69 -2.52 -19.72
CA PRO A 40 8.54 -3.27 -20.25
C PRO A 40 7.32 -3.25 -19.31
N ALA A 41 7.53 -3.06 -18.01
CA ALA A 41 6.44 -3.00 -17.03
C ALA A 41 5.67 -1.67 -17.05
N ARG A 42 6.12 -0.66 -17.80
CA ARG A 42 5.58 0.72 -17.78
C ARG A 42 4.07 0.80 -17.93
N TRP A 43 3.49 0.06 -18.89
CA TRP A 43 2.06 0.12 -19.15
C TRP A 43 1.23 -0.56 -18.08
N ARG A 44 1.71 -1.69 -17.56
CA ARG A 44 1.07 -2.40 -16.46
C ARG A 44 1.07 -1.56 -15.17
N LEU A 45 2.18 -0.87 -14.89
CA LEU A 45 2.29 0.00 -13.72
C LEU A 45 1.43 1.26 -13.89
N LEU A 46 1.42 1.84 -15.09
CA LEU A 46 0.61 3.02 -15.40
C LEU A 46 -0.90 2.71 -15.29
N THR A 47 -1.37 1.60 -15.86
CA THR A 47 -2.79 1.23 -15.76
C THR A 47 -3.19 0.96 -14.32
N ARG A 48 -2.35 0.29 -13.52
CA ARG A 48 -2.57 0.12 -12.08
C ARG A 48 -2.61 1.46 -11.34
N ALA A 49 -1.69 2.38 -11.64
CA ALA A 49 -1.67 3.71 -11.05
C ALA A 49 -2.93 4.52 -11.38
N VAL A 50 -3.34 4.53 -12.65
CA VAL A 50 -4.55 5.21 -13.11
C VAL A 50 -5.79 4.60 -12.47
N LEU A 51 -5.94 3.27 -12.48
CA LEU A 51 -7.10 2.59 -11.89
C LEU A 51 -7.19 2.82 -10.38
N ALA A 52 -6.05 2.78 -9.67
CA ALA A 52 -6.01 3.06 -8.24
C ALA A 52 -6.42 4.50 -7.91
N LEU A 53 -6.12 5.44 -8.81
CA LEU A 53 -6.42 6.86 -8.63
C LEU A 53 -7.78 7.28 -9.16
N LEU A 54 -8.37 6.55 -10.09
CA LEU A 54 -9.50 7.02 -10.89
C LEU A 54 -10.64 7.53 -10.00
N LEU A 55 -11.12 6.71 -9.05
CA LEU A 55 -12.25 7.09 -8.21
C LEU A 55 -11.94 8.34 -7.37
N PHE A 56 -10.81 8.33 -6.65
CA PHE A 56 -10.42 9.44 -5.80
C PHE A 56 -10.16 10.73 -6.60
N ASN A 57 -9.40 10.60 -7.69
CA ASN A 57 -8.97 11.73 -8.50
C ASN A 57 -10.15 12.38 -9.25
N VAL A 58 -11.08 11.57 -9.76
CA VAL A 58 -12.33 12.09 -10.36
C VAL A 58 -13.16 12.82 -9.33
N SER A 59 -13.37 12.24 -8.14
CA SER A 59 -14.14 12.90 -7.08
C SER A 59 -13.52 14.24 -6.67
N VAL A 60 -12.20 14.29 -6.45
CA VAL A 60 -11.49 15.50 -6.03
C VAL A 60 -11.46 16.54 -7.16
N SER A 61 -11.17 16.11 -8.40
CA SER A 61 -11.16 17.00 -9.57
C SER A 61 -12.53 17.61 -9.83
N LEU A 62 -13.60 16.82 -9.69
CA LEU A 62 -14.98 17.30 -9.85
C LEU A 62 -15.36 18.31 -8.76
N ALA A 63 -15.05 17.99 -7.50
CA ALA A 63 -15.31 18.89 -6.38
C ALA A 63 -14.57 20.23 -6.54
N TYR A 64 -13.29 20.19 -6.93
CA TYR A 64 -12.53 21.40 -7.20
C TYR A 64 -13.06 22.17 -8.40
N ALA A 65 -13.41 21.49 -9.50
CA ALA A 65 -13.98 22.13 -10.68
C ALA A 65 -15.28 22.87 -10.37
N LEU A 66 -16.16 22.28 -9.54
CA LEU A 66 -17.39 22.94 -9.07
C LEU A 66 -17.10 24.22 -8.28
N VAL A 67 -16.15 24.15 -7.34
CA VAL A 67 -15.75 25.31 -6.52
C VAL A 67 -15.12 26.40 -7.38
N ALA A 68 -14.23 26.04 -8.29
CA ALA A 68 -13.53 26.99 -9.13
C ALA A 68 -14.44 27.61 -10.20
N TRP A 69 -15.44 26.86 -10.68
CA TRP A 69 -16.52 27.38 -11.53
C TRP A 69 -17.34 28.44 -10.79
N TRP A 70 -17.72 28.20 -9.53
CA TRP A 70 -18.40 29.19 -8.70
C TRP A 70 -17.53 30.45 -8.49
N GLN A 71 -16.22 30.28 -8.31
CA GLN A 71 -15.30 31.41 -8.08
C GLN A 71 -14.83 32.12 -9.37
N ALA A 72 -15.30 31.70 -10.56
CA ALA A 72 -14.84 32.19 -11.86
C ALA A 72 -13.31 32.15 -12.03
N ARG A 73 -12.63 31.16 -11.43
CA ARG A 73 -11.17 31.01 -11.50
C ARG A 73 -10.77 29.99 -12.57
N PRO A 74 -9.61 30.18 -13.24
CA PRO A 74 -9.09 29.18 -14.16
C PRO A 74 -8.76 27.87 -13.44
N VAL A 75 -9.29 26.76 -13.97
CA VAL A 75 -9.28 25.44 -13.33
C VAL A 75 -8.17 24.54 -13.87
N ALA A 76 -7.84 24.69 -15.16
CA ALA A 76 -7.05 23.74 -15.91
C ALA A 76 -5.64 23.53 -15.35
N ASP A 77 -4.92 24.61 -15.04
CA ASP A 77 -3.51 24.52 -14.62
C ASP A 77 -3.34 23.85 -13.25
N VAL A 78 -4.23 24.16 -12.30
CA VAL A 78 -4.17 23.59 -10.94
C VAL A 78 -4.56 22.12 -10.96
N LEU A 79 -5.63 21.75 -11.69
CA LEU A 79 -6.03 20.35 -11.83
C LEU A 79 -4.93 19.53 -12.51
N LEU A 80 -4.35 20.06 -13.59
CA LEU A 80 -3.29 19.37 -14.33
C LEU A 80 -2.10 19.11 -13.42
N LEU A 81 -1.63 20.13 -12.70
CA LEU A 81 -0.51 20.00 -11.77
C LEU A 81 -0.80 18.96 -10.68
N MET A 82 -1.97 19.05 -10.05
CA MET A 82 -2.37 18.12 -8.98
C MET A 82 -2.45 16.68 -9.48
N ASN A 83 -3.13 16.45 -10.60
CA ASN A 83 -3.33 15.11 -11.15
C ASN A 83 -2.02 14.49 -11.60
N LEU A 84 -1.15 15.28 -12.23
CA LEU A 84 0.15 14.83 -12.69
C LEU A 84 1.09 14.51 -11.53
N ARG A 85 1.08 15.32 -10.46
CA ARG A 85 1.83 15.06 -9.24
C ARG A 85 1.38 13.76 -8.58
N VAL A 86 0.07 13.61 -8.36
CA VAL A 86 -0.48 12.41 -7.71
C VAL A 86 -0.22 11.16 -8.55
N LEU A 87 -0.41 11.23 -9.87
CA LEU A 87 -0.12 10.13 -10.78
C LEU A 87 1.35 9.72 -10.73
N LEU A 88 2.27 10.70 -10.78
CA LEU A 88 3.70 10.45 -10.69
C LEU A 88 4.07 9.76 -9.37
N LEU A 89 3.55 10.26 -8.23
CA LEU A 89 3.82 9.68 -6.92
C LEU A 89 3.32 8.24 -6.80
N VAL A 90 2.08 7.97 -7.25
CA VAL A 90 1.53 6.60 -7.21
C VAL A 90 2.27 5.67 -8.16
N PHE A 91 2.63 6.16 -9.36
CA PHE A 91 3.42 5.39 -10.31
C PHE A 91 4.80 5.02 -9.72
N LEU A 92 5.52 5.98 -9.13
CA LEU A 92 6.79 5.73 -8.46
C LEU A 92 6.63 4.72 -7.31
N GLY A 93 5.56 4.82 -6.53
CA GLY A 93 5.26 3.87 -5.46
C GLY A 93 5.09 2.44 -5.98
N PHE A 94 4.29 2.24 -7.03
CA PHE A 94 4.14 0.92 -7.65
C PHE A 94 5.44 0.42 -8.29
N TRP A 95 6.20 1.31 -8.92
CA TRP A 95 7.49 0.96 -9.51
C TRP A 95 8.50 0.52 -8.45
N LEU A 96 8.53 1.17 -7.29
CA LEU A 96 9.36 0.79 -6.16
C LEU A 96 9.03 -0.61 -5.66
N VAL A 97 7.74 -0.88 -5.42
CA VAL A 97 7.26 -2.17 -4.90
C VAL A 97 7.56 -3.32 -5.87
N ASP A 98 7.52 -3.07 -7.17
CA ASP A 98 7.87 -4.07 -8.20
C ASP A 98 9.39 -4.37 -8.24
N ARG A 99 10.24 -3.44 -7.77
CA ARG A 99 11.71 -3.54 -7.88
C ARG A 99 12.42 -3.90 -6.58
N ILE A 100 11.84 -3.60 -5.43
CA ILE A 100 12.49 -3.78 -4.12
C ILE A 100 11.83 -4.91 -3.34
N LYS A 101 12.64 -5.84 -2.85
CA LYS A 101 12.23 -6.77 -1.79
C LYS A 101 12.31 -6.06 -0.44
N LEU A 102 11.17 -5.94 0.25
CA LEU A 102 11.05 -5.21 1.50
C LEU A 102 12.07 -5.66 2.57
N LEU A 103 12.25 -6.97 2.75
CA LEU A 103 13.19 -7.51 3.74
C LEU A 103 14.66 -7.14 3.44
N GLU A 104 15.05 -7.11 2.15
CA GLU A 104 16.39 -6.69 1.74
C GLU A 104 16.61 -5.19 1.98
N ALA A 105 15.56 -4.37 1.83
CA ALA A 105 15.62 -2.94 2.13
C ALA A 105 15.75 -2.66 3.63
N LEU A 106 15.12 -3.49 4.48
CA LEU A 106 15.16 -3.35 5.93
C LEU A 106 16.38 -4.00 6.60
N ALA A 107 17.25 -4.68 5.84
CA ALA A 107 18.39 -5.44 6.38
C ALA A 107 19.36 -4.62 7.26
N GLY A 108 19.42 -3.30 7.08
CA GLY A 108 20.24 -2.40 7.92
C GLY A 108 19.62 -2.01 9.26
N TRP A 109 18.37 -2.41 9.53
CA TRP A 109 17.63 -2.10 10.74
C TRP A 109 17.11 -3.40 11.36
N PRO A 110 17.89 -4.07 12.23
CA PRO A 110 17.60 -5.43 12.68
C PRO A 110 16.22 -5.55 13.34
N LEU A 111 15.83 -4.57 14.14
CA LEU A 111 14.49 -4.52 14.77
C LEU A 111 13.37 -4.48 13.72
N LEU A 112 13.48 -3.63 12.70
CA LEU A 112 12.46 -3.50 11.66
C LEU A 112 12.42 -4.73 10.76
N ALA A 113 13.57 -5.32 10.44
CA ALA A 113 13.66 -6.57 9.70
C ALA A 113 13.00 -7.72 10.48
N MET A 114 13.24 -7.80 11.79
CA MET A 114 12.62 -8.78 12.68
C MET A 114 11.10 -8.61 12.71
N ILE A 115 10.60 -7.40 12.97
CA ILE A 115 9.15 -7.11 13.00
C ILE A 115 8.51 -7.44 11.65
N ALA A 116 9.11 -7.01 10.54
CA ALA A 116 8.59 -7.30 9.20
C ALA A 116 8.56 -8.81 8.91
N THR A 117 9.59 -9.55 9.32
CA THR A 117 9.65 -11.01 9.15
C THR A 117 8.55 -11.71 9.94
N LEU A 118 8.36 -11.34 11.21
CA LEU A 118 7.28 -11.87 12.04
C LEU A 118 5.90 -11.54 11.43
N ALA A 119 5.69 -10.28 11.03
CA ALA A 119 4.44 -9.85 10.43
C ALA A 119 4.11 -10.61 9.14
N ILE A 120 5.09 -10.80 8.24
CA ILE A 120 4.90 -11.58 7.00
C ILE A 120 4.53 -13.03 7.32
N GLY A 121 5.19 -13.65 8.30
CA GLY A 121 4.86 -14.99 8.78
C GLY A 121 3.42 -15.08 9.30
N GLN A 122 3.01 -14.13 10.15
CA GLN A 122 1.66 -14.08 10.70
C GLN A 122 0.60 -13.84 9.61
N VAL A 123 0.87 -12.97 8.63
CA VAL A 123 -0.03 -12.75 7.48
C VAL A 123 -0.30 -14.04 6.72
N ALA A 124 0.71 -14.89 6.50
CA ALA A 124 0.53 -16.18 5.83
C ALA A 124 -0.36 -17.13 6.64
N VAL A 125 -0.15 -17.21 7.96
CA VAL A 125 -0.98 -18.03 8.86
C VAL A 125 -2.42 -17.53 8.90
N TYR A 126 -2.63 -16.23 9.03
CA TYR A 126 -3.98 -15.65 9.10
C TYR A 126 -4.73 -15.73 7.79
N ARG A 127 -4.06 -15.63 6.64
CA ARG A 127 -4.69 -15.87 5.33
C ARG A 127 -5.29 -17.27 5.25
N ARG A 128 -4.52 -18.29 5.65
CA ARG A 128 -5.01 -19.67 5.69
C ARG A 128 -6.20 -19.82 6.63
N LEU A 129 -6.12 -19.25 7.83
CA LEU A 129 -7.21 -19.31 8.80
C LEU A 129 -8.49 -18.61 8.32
N LEU A 130 -8.35 -17.48 7.61
CA LEU A 130 -9.48 -16.79 6.98
C LEU A 130 -10.13 -17.64 5.90
N ASP A 131 -9.35 -18.36 5.10
CA ASP A 131 -9.90 -19.28 4.09
C ASP A 131 -10.63 -20.45 4.75
N ASP A 132 -10.12 -20.99 5.86
CA ASP A 132 -10.81 -22.01 6.65
C ASP A 132 -12.14 -21.50 7.22
N PHE A 133 -12.18 -20.26 7.74
CA PHE A 133 -13.43 -19.63 8.20
C PHE A 133 -14.45 -19.47 7.08
N ARG A 134 -14.01 -19.04 5.89
CA ARG A 134 -14.88 -18.90 4.71
C ARG A 134 -15.48 -20.24 4.30
N LEU A 135 -14.68 -21.31 4.30
CA LEU A 135 -15.16 -22.66 3.98
C LEU A 135 -16.16 -23.16 5.03
N ALA A 136 -15.86 -22.98 6.32
CA ALA A 136 -16.75 -23.35 7.41
C ALA A 136 -18.08 -22.57 7.39
N PHE A 137 -18.04 -21.30 7.01
CA PHE A 137 -19.24 -20.49 6.86
C PHE A 137 -20.10 -20.94 5.68
N ARG A 138 -19.46 -21.24 4.54
CA ARG A 138 -20.17 -21.76 3.37
C ARG A 138 -20.78 -23.13 3.63
N SER A 139 -20.10 -24.02 4.37
CA SER A 139 -20.65 -25.35 4.68
C SER A 139 -21.82 -25.30 5.66
N ARG A 140 -21.87 -24.29 6.54
CA ARG A 140 -22.94 -24.09 7.53
C ARG A 140 -24.17 -23.35 6.98
N ASN A 141 -24.07 -22.76 5.79
CA ASN A 141 -25.16 -22.02 5.16
C ASN A 141 -25.52 -22.68 3.81
N PRO A 142 -26.52 -23.59 3.78
CA PRO A 142 -26.97 -24.22 2.53
C PRO A 142 -27.68 -23.22 1.59
N VAL A 143 -28.12 -22.08 2.11
CA VAL A 143 -28.73 -20.97 1.35
C VAL A 143 -27.78 -19.77 1.38
N SER A 144 -27.81 -18.96 0.33
CA SER A 144 -27.01 -17.73 0.25
C SER A 144 -27.26 -16.82 1.47
N PRO A 145 -26.21 -16.49 2.25
CA PRO A 145 -26.35 -15.73 3.50
C PRO A 145 -26.74 -14.27 3.20
N THR A 146 -27.47 -13.65 4.13
CA THR A 146 -27.86 -12.24 3.99
C THR A 146 -26.67 -11.30 4.29
N PRO A 147 -26.71 -10.03 3.85
CA PRO A 147 -25.67 -9.05 4.20
C PRO A 147 -25.48 -8.87 5.71
N VAL A 148 -26.54 -9.02 6.50
CA VAL A 148 -26.48 -8.95 7.96
C VAL A 148 -25.72 -10.15 8.54
N ASP A 149 -25.95 -11.35 7.99
CA ASP A 149 -25.22 -12.56 8.41
C ASP A 149 -23.73 -12.47 8.06
N LEU A 150 -23.42 -11.91 6.89
CA LEU A 150 -22.04 -11.63 6.48
C LEU A 150 -21.35 -10.67 7.45
N LEU A 151 -22.04 -9.60 7.87
CA LEU A 151 -21.51 -8.65 8.82
C LEU A 151 -21.28 -9.29 10.20
N ARG A 152 -22.25 -10.06 10.70
CA ARG A 152 -22.13 -10.78 11.99
C ARG A 152 -20.98 -11.79 11.94
N HIS A 153 -20.86 -12.53 10.85
CA HIS A 153 -19.79 -13.49 10.65
C HIS A 153 -18.42 -12.80 10.58
N ALA A 154 -18.32 -11.65 9.90
CA ALA A 154 -17.09 -10.85 9.86
C ALA A 154 -16.71 -10.33 11.25
N GLY A 155 -17.69 -9.88 12.05
CA GLY A 155 -17.47 -9.47 13.43
C GLY A 155 -16.95 -10.62 14.32
N ALA A 156 -17.59 -11.79 14.26
CA ALA A 156 -17.17 -12.97 15.01
C ALA A 156 -15.76 -13.46 14.59
N GLN A 157 -15.46 -13.45 13.28
CA GLN A 157 -14.13 -13.75 12.78
C GLN A 157 -13.10 -12.74 13.29
N GLY A 158 -13.40 -11.44 13.20
CA GLY A 158 -12.52 -10.37 13.67
C GLY A 158 -12.16 -10.54 15.15
N GLY A 159 -13.16 -10.81 16.00
CA GLY A 159 -12.95 -11.10 17.42
C GLY A 159 -12.04 -12.31 17.64
N ALA A 160 -12.36 -13.44 17.01
CA ALA A 160 -11.56 -14.67 17.14
C ALA A 160 -10.11 -14.50 16.64
N LEU A 161 -9.90 -13.73 15.58
CA LEU A 161 -8.57 -13.43 15.06
C LEU A 161 -7.78 -12.51 16.00
N LEU A 162 -8.43 -11.50 16.59
CA LEU A 162 -7.82 -10.59 17.53
C LEU A 162 -7.39 -11.34 18.81
N ASP A 163 -8.28 -12.15 19.38
CA ASP A 163 -7.97 -12.97 20.55
C ASP A 163 -6.79 -13.90 20.25
N LYS A 164 -6.81 -14.56 19.09
CA LYS A 164 -5.69 -15.41 18.66
C LYS A 164 -4.40 -14.61 18.48
N SER A 165 -4.46 -13.37 18.01
CA SER A 165 -3.29 -12.51 17.83
C SER A 165 -2.63 -12.10 19.14
N LEU A 166 -3.42 -11.78 20.17
CA LEU A 166 -2.89 -11.48 21.49
C LEU A 166 -2.19 -12.69 22.10
N HIS A 167 -2.85 -13.86 22.08
CA HIS A 167 -2.25 -15.10 22.57
C HIS A 167 -1.00 -15.50 21.78
N SER A 168 -1.03 -15.36 20.45
CA SER A 168 0.12 -15.68 19.60
C SER A 168 1.29 -14.72 19.82
N ALA A 169 1.02 -13.44 20.07
CA ALA A 169 2.05 -12.45 20.38
C ALA A 169 2.81 -12.81 21.67
N ASP A 170 2.08 -13.19 22.73
CA ASP A 170 2.69 -13.64 23.99
C ASP A 170 3.53 -14.91 23.80
N GLN A 171 3.00 -15.91 23.10
CA GLN A 171 3.72 -17.15 22.82
C GLN A 171 4.98 -16.92 21.98
N VAL A 172 4.90 -16.10 20.94
CA VAL A 172 6.04 -15.75 20.09
C VAL A 172 7.07 -14.97 20.89
N ALA A 173 6.65 -14.00 21.71
CA ALA A 173 7.55 -13.22 22.56
C ALA A 173 8.28 -14.12 23.58
N GLN A 174 7.58 -15.04 24.25
CA GLN A 174 8.20 -16.00 25.16
C GLN A 174 9.18 -16.93 24.44
N ALA A 175 8.80 -17.47 23.27
CA ALA A 175 9.65 -18.32 22.46
C ALA A 175 10.90 -17.60 21.93
N MET A 176 10.78 -16.31 21.61
CA MET A 176 11.91 -15.49 21.18
C MET A 176 12.84 -15.17 22.35
N ARG A 177 12.29 -14.87 23.53
CA ARG A 177 13.07 -14.62 24.75
C ARG A 177 13.83 -15.87 25.19
N SER A 178 13.21 -17.05 25.16
CA SER A 178 13.91 -18.30 25.51
C SER A 178 15.03 -18.66 24.53
N ARG A 179 15.00 -18.11 23.31
CA ARG A 179 16.04 -18.24 22.30
C ARG A 179 17.06 -17.10 22.31
N GLY A 180 17.00 -16.19 23.29
CA GLY A 180 17.92 -15.06 23.42
C GLY A 180 17.76 -13.98 22.34
N ALA A 181 16.63 -13.92 21.65
CA ALA A 181 16.45 -13.02 20.49
C ALA A 181 16.35 -11.54 20.86
N PHE A 182 16.15 -11.19 22.14
CA PHE A 182 16.05 -9.81 22.63
C PHE A 182 17.30 -9.33 23.37
N ASP A 183 18.27 -10.22 23.61
CA ASP A 183 19.46 -9.95 24.42
C ASP A 183 20.73 -9.77 23.55
N ALA A 184 20.54 -9.57 22.24
CA ALA A 184 21.59 -9.43 21.23
C ALA A 184 21.75 -7.99 20.73
#